data_AF-A0A5C5PZZ0-F1
#
_entry.id   AF-A0A5C5PZZ0-F1
#
_cell.length_a   1.000
_cell.length_b   1.000
_cell.length_c   1.000
_cell.angle_alpha   90.00
_cell.angle_beta   90.00
_cell.angle_gamma   90.00
#
_symmetry.space_group_name_H-M   'P 1'
#
loop_
_entity.id
_entity.type
_entity.pdbx_description
1 polymer ?
#
loop_
_entity_poly.entity_id
_entity_poly.type
_entity_poly.pdbx_seq_one_letter_code
_entity_poly.pdbx_strand_id
1 'polypeptide(L)' 'MKRANPAQLRQAIELANKMVKLGILFVCVPVVDEADHLNLATQATERLERMALIAEAAEQRT' A
#
# COMPACT_ATOMS: atom_id res chain seq x y z
N MET A 1 20.54 4.77 -10.16
CA MET A 1 19.08 4.73 -9.94
C MET A 1 18.41 5.76 -10.83
N LYS A 2 17.35 5.38 -11.57
CA LYS A 2 16.48 6.36 -12.24
C LYS A 2 15.68 7.07 -11.15
N ARG A 3 15.76 8.40 -11.09
CA ARG A 3 14.97 9.20 -10.14
C ARG A 3 13.50 9.13 -10.54
N ALA A 4 12.60 9.09 -9.55
CA ALA A 4 11.18 9.22 -9.80
C ALA A 4 10.88 10.58 -10.44
N ASN A 5 9.96 10.60 -11.42
CA ASN A 5 9.48 11.84 -11.99
C ASN A 5 8.42 12.50 -11.06
N PRO A 6 8.10 13.80 -11.25
CA PRO A 6 7.14 14.49 -10.39
C PRO A 6 5.75 13.85 -10.33
N ALA A 7 5.29 13.18 -11.39
CA ALA A 7 4.00 12.51 -11.39
C ALA A 7 4.02 11.25 -10.50
N GLN A 8 5.08 10.45 -10.59
CA GLN A 8 5.29 9.27 -9.74
C GLN A 8 5.36 9.66 -8.26
N LEU A 9 6.09 10.75 -7.95
CA LEU A 9 6.20 11.23 -6.57
C LEU A 9 4.84 11.67 -6.00
N ARG A 10 4.04 12.39 -6.78
CA ARG A 10 2.69 12.80 -6.36
C ARG A 10 1.79 11.60 -6.09
N GLN A 11 1.82 10.59 -6.97
CA GLN A 11 1.03 9.36 -6.79
C GLN A 11 1.39 8.63 -5.49
N ALA A 12 2.69 8.48 -5.20
CA ALA A 12 3.15 7.83 -3.97
C ALA A 12 2.69 8.59 -2.71
N ILE A 13 2.80 9.92 -2.71
CA ILE A 13 2.37 10.77 -1.60
C ILE A 13 0.84 10.71 -1.43
N GLU A 14 0.08 10.70 -2.52
CA GLU A 14 -1.38 10.60 -2.45
C GLU A 14 -1.82 9.27 -1.81
N LEU A 15 -1.20 8.16 -2.21
CA LEU A 15 -1.50 6.85 -1.64
C LEU A 15 -1.14 6.78 -0.14
N ALA A 16 0.06 7.24 0.23
CA ALA A 16 0.49 7.33 1.62
C ALA A 16 -0.51 8.13 2.48
N ASN A 17 -0.93 9.30 1.99
CA ASN A 17 -1.91 10.14 2.68
C ASN A 17 -3.28 9.45 2.82
N LYS A 18 -3.74 8.69 1.82
CA LYS A 18 -4.99 7.91 1.92
C LYS A 18 -4.89 6.86 3.02
N MET A 19 -3.79 6.11 3.09
CA MET A 19 -3.57 5.12 4.15
C MET A 19 -3.61 5.76 5.54
N VAL A 20 -2.91 6.88 5.76
CA VAL A 20 -2.94 7.61 7.04
C VAL A 20 -4.38 8.03 7.40
N LYS A 21 -5.12 8.62 6.46
CA LYS A 21 -6.50 9.09 6.69
C LYS A 21 -7.46 7.95 7.05
N LEU A 22 -7.21 6.76 6.53
CA LEU A 22 -7.97 5.54 6.85
C LEU A 22 -7.49 4.86 8.15
N GLY A 23 -6.49 5.42 8.84
CA GLY A 23 -5.91 4.82 10.04
C GLY A 23 -5.07 3.57 9.77
N ILE A 24 -4.69 3.33 8.51
CA ILE A 24 -3.85 2.20 8.10
C ILE A 24 -2.39 2.53 8.38
N LEU A 25 -1.75 1.73 9.23
CA LEU A 25 -0.31 1.82 9.48
C LEU A 25 0.46 1.19 8.30
N PHE A 26 1.48 1.88 7.80
CA PHE A 26 2.36 1.39 6.75
C PHE A 26 3.79 1.88 6.94
N VAL A 27 4.73 1.23 6.24
CA VAL A 27 6.15 1.59 6.24
C VAL A 27 6.66 1.72 4.81
N CYS A 28 7.56 2.67 4.57
CA CYS A 28 8.25 2.80 3.28
C CYS A 28 9.46 1.85 3.26
N VAL A 29 9.52 0.94 2.29
CA VAL A 29 10.57 -0.08 2.18
C VAL A 29 11.39 0.17 0.90
N PRO A 30 12.73 0.31 0.99
CA PRO A 30 13.58 0.36 -0.20
C PRO A 30 13.62 -1.02 -0.88
N VAL A 31 13.56 -1.03 -2.21
CA VAL A 31 13.57 -2.26 -3.01
C VAL A 31 14.96 -2.55 -3.58
N VAL A 32 15.31 -3.82 -3.69
CA VAL A 32 16.62 -4.27 -4.20
C VAL A 32 16.69 -4.19 -5.72
N ASP A 33 15.62 -4.65 -6.38
CA ASP A 33 15.46 -4.66 -7.83
C ASP A 33 13.97 -4.62 -8.22
N GLU A 34 13.68 -4.78 -9.51
CA GLU A 34 12.31 -4.74 -10.04
C GLU A 34 11.47 -5.96 -9.61
N ALA A 35 12.10 -7.13 -9.45
CA ALA A 35 11.41 -8.34 -9.00
C ALA A 35 11.00 -8.22 -7.53
N ASP A 36 11.88 -7.67 -6.69
CA ASP A 36 11.59 -7.36 -5.29
C ASP A 36 10.44 -6.34 -5.16
N HIS A 37 10.46 -5.29 -6.01
CA HIS A 37 9.37 -4.33 -6.06
C HIS A 37 8.01 -4.98 -6.41
N LEU A 38 7.97 -5.84 -7.43
CA LEU A 38 6.74 -6.55 -7.81
C LEU A 38 6.25 -7.47 -6.70
N ASN A 39 7.16 -8.21 -6.05
CA ASN A 39 6.82 -9.07 -4.93
C ASN A 39 6.22 -8.27 -3.75
N LEU A 40 6.85 -7.17 -3.35
CA LEU A 40 6.36 -6.31 -2.29
C LEU A 40 5.01 -5.66 -2.64
N ALA A 41 4.80 -5.29 -3.90
CA ALA A 41 3.52 -4.76 -4.38
C ALA A 41 2.41 -5.81 -4.29
N THR A 42 2.65 -7.04 -4.76
CA THR A 42 1.68 -8.15 -4.63
C THR A 42 1.33 -8.40 -3.17
N GLN A 43 2.35 -8.50 -2.32
CA GLN A 43 2.17 -8.68 -0.89
C GLN A 43 1.41 -7.53 -0.21
N ALA A 44 1.54 -6.29 -0.69
CA ALA A 44 0.77 -5.16 -0.18
C ALA A 44 -0.71 -5.28 -0.57
N THR A 45 -0.99 -5.65 -1.83
CA THR A 45 -2.35 -5.91 -2.34
C THR A 45 -3.04 -7.01 -1.54
N GLU A 46 -2.40 -8.16 -1.35
CA GLU A 46 -2.95 -9.29 -0.60
C GLU A 46 -3.29 -8.90 0.86
N ARG A 47 -2.46 -8.05 1.49
CA ARG A 47 -2.74 -7.55 2.85
C ARG A 47 -3.96 -6.63 2.86
N LEU A 48 -4.08 -5.73 1.88
CA LEU A 48 -5.24 -4.85 1.77
C LEU A 48 -6.54 -5.63 1.53
N GLU A 49 -6.51 -6.65 0.67
CA GLU A 49 -7.66 -7.55 0.44
C GLU A 49 -8.06 -8.28 1.72
N ARG A 50 -7.09 -8.81 2.48
CA ARG A 50 -7.37 -9.44 3.77
C ARG A 50 -7.96 -8.45 4.78
N MET A 51 -7.47 -7.21 4.82
CA MET A 51 -8.03 -6.17 5.68
C MET A 51 -9.47 -5.84 5.31
N ALA A 52 -9.79 -5.77 4.02
CA ALA A 52 -11.16 -5.57 3.54
C ALA A 52 -12.10 -6.70 4.00
N LEU A 53 -11.70 -7.97 3.83
CA LEU A 53 -12.48 -9.12 4.30
C LEU A 53 -12.73 -9.10 5.81
N ILE A 54 -11.73 -8.70 6.61
CA ILE A 54 -11.87 -8.57 8.06
C ILE A 54 -12.85 -7.46 8.42
N ALA A 55 -12.78 -6.31 7.72
CA ALA A 55 -13.68 -5.19 7.95
C ALA A 55 -15.13 -5.56 7.61
N GLU A 56 -15.37 -6.17 6.44
CA GLU A 56 -16.70 -6.63 6.02
C GLU A 56 -17.30 -7.65 7.01
N ALA A 57 -16.48 -8.61 7.49
CA ALA A 57 -16.92 -9.59 8.47
C ALA A 57 -17.21 -8.98 9.85
N ALA A 58 -16.54 -7.88 10.22
CA ALA A 58 -16.80 -7.16 11.45
C ALA A 58 -18.13 -6.39 11.37
N GLU A 59 -18.42 -5.74 10.24
CA GLU A 59 -19.68 -5.02 10.02
C GLU A 59 -20.90 -5.97 10.07
N GLN A 60 -20.79 -7.18 9.51
CA GLN A 60 -21.87 -8.19 9.56
C GLN A 60 -22.22 -8.69 10.97
N ARG A 61 -21.36 -8.42 11.97
CA ARG A 61 -21.57 -8.86 13.36
C ARG A 61 -22.18 -7.78 14.26
N THR A 62 -22.34 -6.56 13.75
CA THR A 62 -22.94 -5.39 14.41
C THR A 62 -24.38 -5.18 13.97
#